data_AF-A0A847CFH8-F1
#
_entry.id   AF-A0A847CFH8-F1
#
_cell.length_a   1.000
_cell.length_b   1.000
_cell.length_c   1.000
_cell.angle_alpha   90.00
_cell.angle_beta   90.00
_cell.angle_gamma   90.00
#
_symmetry.space_group_name_H-M   'P 1'
#
loop_
_entity.id
_entity.type
_entity.pdbx_description
1 polymer ?
#
loop_
_entity_poly.entity_id
_entity_poly.type
_entity_poly.pdbx_seq_one_letter_code
_entity_poly.pdbx_strand_id
1 'polypeptide(L)'
;TISEEEKAEAEKRARKINFAAMRAMDDCKKRGQIILVFPSGTRYRPNKPETKKGLREIDSYLRLFDKMILISNNGNCLRINPENPNDMLMDVVEEDKVLLTASEVIDCKEFRNKVLSALPSDDPDPKQKTIDKIMEILEIQHNEVEKIR
;
A
#
# COMPACT_ATOMS: atom_id res chain seq x y z
N THR A 1 -13.82 -25.62 -1.72
CA THR A 1 -13.10 -25.15 -0.52
C THR A 1 -11.72 -25.74 -0.56
N ILE A 2 -10.69 -24.90 -0.50
CA ILE A 2 -9.28 -25.33 -0.50
C ILE A 2 -9.02 -26.12 0.79
N SER A 3 -8.31 -27.26 0.70
CA SER A 3 -8.00 -28.10 1.85
C SER A 3 -7.07 -27.37 2.84
N GLU A 4 -7.02 -27.81 4.10
CA GLU A 4 -6.08 -27.24 5.08
C GLU A 4 -4.61 -27.43 4.66
N GLU A 5 -4.31 -28.54 4.00
CA GLU A 5 -2.98 -28.85 3.48
C GLU A 5 -2.60 -27.92 2.32
N GLU A 6 -3.51 -27.68 1.39
CA GLU A 6 -3.34 -26.72 0.29
C GLU A 6 -3.17 -25.28 0.82
N LYS A 7 -3.89 -24.89 1.87
CA LYS A 7 -3.70 -23.58 2.54
C LYS A 7 -2.32 -23.48 3.18
N ALA A 8 -1.89 -24.50 3.91
CA ALA A 8 -0.58 -24.53 4.56
C ALA A 8 0.57 -24.46 3.54
N GLU A 9 0.43 -25.16 2.41
CA GLU A 9 1.40 -25.11 1.32
C GLU A 9 1.44 -23.74 0.65
N ALA A 10 0.28 -23.15 0.36
CA ALA A 10 0.17 -21.79 -0.17
C ALA A 10 0.82 -20.76 0.76
N GLU A 11 0.58 -20.83 2.06
CA GLU A 11 1.23 -19.98 3.05
C GLU A 11 2.75 -20.18 3.09
N LYS A 12 3.23 -21.42 2.97
CA LYS A 12 4.67 -21.72 2.94
C LYS A 12 5.32 -21.14 1.69
N ARG A 13 4.65 -21.21 0.54
CA ARG A 13 5.09 -20.60 -0.72
C ARG A 13 5.10 -19.07 -0.61
N ALA A 14 4.03 -18.46 -0.10
CA ALA A 14 3.95 -17.02 0.10
C ALA A 14 5.04 -16.50 1.04
N ARG A 15 5.31 -17.21 2.14
CA ARG A 15 6.41 -16.89 3.08
C ARG A 15 7.78 -16.89 2.39
N LYS A 16 8.07 -17.89 1.56
CA LYS A 16 9.34 -17.96 0.81
C LYS A 16 9.49 -16.78 -0.15
N ILE A 17 8.43 -16.44 -0.89
CA ILE A 17 8.42 -15.32 -1.83
C ILE A 17 8.64 -14.00 -1.09
N ASN A 18 7.89 -13.76 0.00
CA ASN A 18 8.04 -12.55 0.80
C ASN A 18 9.44 -12.42 1.37
N PHE A 19 10.04 -13.51 1.87
CA PHE A 19 11.40 -13.48 2.39
C PHE A 19 12.44 -13.14 1.31
N ALA A 20 12.29 -13.68 0.10
CA ALA A 20 13.14 -13.31 -1.04
C ALA A 20 12.97 -11.83 -1.42
N ALA A 21 11.72 -11.33 -1.44
CA ALA A 21 11.43 -9.91 -1.71
C ALA A 21 12.06 -8.99 -0.64
N MET A 22 11.98 -9.36 0.64
CA MET A 22 12.61 -8.61 1.74
C MET A 22 14.13 -8.54 1.60
N ARG A 23 14.78 -9.63 1.18
CA ARG A 23 16.23 -9.63 0.90
C ARG A 23 16.59 -8.71 -0.26
N ALA A 24 15.86 -8.82 -1.38
CA ALA A 24 16.08 -7.96 -2.53
C ALA A 24 15.88 -6.47 -2.18
N MET A 25 14.89 -6.17 -1.35
CA MET A 25 14.63 -4.82 -0.85
C MET A 25 15.77 -4.28 0.03
N ASP A 26 16.31 -5.10 0.94
CA ASP A 26 17.47 -4.72 1.76
C ASP A 26 18.71 -4.45 0.90
N ASP A 27 18.94 -5.26 -0.14
CA ASP A 27 20.01 -5.04 -1.10
C ASP A 27 19.80 -3.73 -1.89
N CYS A 28 18.56 -3.44 -2.31
CA CYS A 28 18.21 -2.17 -2.94
C CYS A 28 18.47 -0.98 -2.02
N LYS A 29 18.08 -1.09 -0.75
CA LYS A 29 18.33 -0.06 0.28
C LYS A 29 19.83 0.21 0.41
N LYS A 30 20.66 -0.84 0.54
CA LYS A 30 22.12 -0.71 0.67
C LYS A 30 22.77 -0.04 -0.54
N ARG A 31 22.17 -0.16 -1.72
CA ARG A 31 22.59 0.54 -2.95
C ARG A 31 22.05 1.97 -3.08
N GLY A 32 21.29 2.47 -2.10
CA GLY A 32 20.69 3.80 -2.14
C GLY A 32 19.52 3.92 -3.12
N GLN A 33 18.87 2.80 -3.49
CA GLN A 33 17.74 2.82 -4.42
C GLN A 33 16.44 3.23 -3.69
N ILE A 34 15.61 4.00 -4.39
CA ILE A 34 14.25 4.35 -3.93
C ILE A 34 13.33 3.16 -4.22
N ILE A 35 12.47 2.83 -3.25
CA ILE A 35 11.44 1.80 -3.40
C ILE A 35 10.08 2.48 -3.47
N LEU A 36 9.35 2.21 -4.54
CA LEU A 36 7.93 2.54 -4.66
C LEU A 36 7.10 1.37 -4.16
N VAL A 37 6.14 1.65 -3.29
CA VAL A 37 5.24 0.63 -2.73
C VAL A 37 3.80 1.10 -2.83
N PHE A 38 2.91 0.17 -3.19
CA PHE A 38 1.46 0.37 -3.18
C PHE A 38 0.88 -0.36 -1.96
N PRO A 39 0.51 0.32 -0.87
CA PRO A 39 0.22 -0.34 0.40
C PRO A 39 -0.97 -1.31 0.36
N SER A 40 -1.94 -1.09 -0.54
CA SER A 40 -3.09 -1.97 -0.73
C SER A 40 -2.77 -3.25 -1.51
N GLY A 41 -1.64 -3.29 -2.22
CA GLY A 41 -1.27 -4.42 -3.10
C GLY A 41 -2.18 -4.65 -4.30
N THR A 42 -3.17 -3.78 -4.53
CA THR A 42 -4.13 -3.89 -5.64
C THR A 42 -4.69 -2.51 -6.01
N ARG A 43 -5.32 -2.43 -7.18
CA ARG A 43 -6.01 -1.21 -7.65
C ARG A 43 -7.32 -1.02 -6.89
N TYR A 44 -7.61 0.23 -6.52
CA TYR A 44 -8.88 0.59 -5.90
C TYR A 44 -10.05 0.31 -6.85
N ARG A 45 -11.15 -0.18 -6.28
CA ARG A 45 -12.40 -0.48 -6.98
C ARG A 45 -13.55 0.13 -6.16
N PRO A 46 -14.35 1.05 -6.72
CA PRO A 46 -15.44 1.71 -5.99
C PRO A 46 -16.43 0.75 -5.34
N ASN A 47 -16.76 -0.34 -6.03
CA ASN A 47 -17.70 -1.36 -5.54
C ASN A 47 -17.07 -2.37 -4.57
N LYS A 48 -15.78 -2.21 -4.22
CA LYS A 48 -15.00 -3.12 -3.38
C LYS A 48 -14.07 -2.32 -2.46
N PRO A 49 -14.61 -1.66 -1.42
CA PRO A 49 -13.84 -0.76 -0.55
C PRO A 49 -12.65 -1.44 0.14
N GLU A 50 -12.69 -2.77 0.32
CA GLU A 50 -11.58 -3.55 0.84
C GLU A 50 -10.29 -3.43 0.01
N THR A 51 -10.40 -3.13 -1.29
CA THR A 51 -9.24 -2.90 -2.17
C THR A 51 -8.47 -1.63 -1.85
N LYS A 52 -9.05 -0.75 -1.04
CA LYS A 52 -8.40 0.47 -0.54
C LYS A 52 -7.65 0.23 0.77
N LYS A 53 -7.86 -0.91 1.44
CA LYS A 53 -7.23 -1.19 2.72
C LYS A 53 -5.76 -1.52 2.52
N GLY A 54 -4.89 -0.86 3.28
CA GLY A 54 -3.47 -1.17 3.29
C GLY A 54 -3.18 -2.50 3.99
N LEU A 55 -2.17 -3.22 3.51
CA LEU A 55 -1.72 -4.50 4.05
C LEU A 55 -0.79 -4.27 5.26
N ARG A 56 -1.04 -4.97 6.37
CA ARG A 56 -0.19 -4.84 7.58
C ARG A 56 1.28 -5.17 7.34
N GLU A 57 1.58 -5.99 6.34
CA GLU A 57 2.94 -6.41 5.95
C GLU A 57 3.82 -5.21 5.57
N ILE A 58 3.19 -4.09 5.18
CA ILE A 58 3.87 -2.83 4.82
C ILE A 58 4.57 -2.20 6.03
N ASP A 59 4.20 -2.53 7.27
CA ASP A 59 4.88 -2.05 8.49
C ASP A 59 6.39 -2.37 8.45
N SER A 60 6.76 -3.49 7.81
CA SER A 60 8.17 -3.89 7.68
C SER A 60 9.01 -2.86 6.91
N TYR A 61 8.42 -2.14 5.95
CA TYR A 61 9.11 -1.11 5.16
C TYR A 61 9.43 0.11 6.03
N LEU A 62 8.52 0.51 6.92
CA LEU A 62 8.74 1.60 7.87
C LEU A 62 9.86 1.31 8.86
N ARG A 63 10.13 0.03 9.14
CA ARG A 63 11.28 -0.36 9.96
C ARG A 63 12.59 -0.43 9.18
N LEU A 64 12.50 -0.69 7.87
CA LEU A 64 13.68 -0.84 7.03
C LEU A 64 14.19 0.49 6.49
N PHE A 65 13.32 1.44 6.17
CA PHE A 65 13.71 2.73 5.59
C PHE A 65 13.62 3.84 6.62
N ASP A 66 14.53 4.80 6.53
CA ASP A 66 14.57 5.94 7.47
C ASP A 66 13.55 7.03 7.08
N LYS A 67 13.30 7.20 5.77
CA LYS A 67 12.45 8.25 5.23
C LYS A 67 11.41 7.67 4.27
N MET A 68 10.23 8.27 4.25
CA MET A 68 9.17 8.01 3.27
C MET A 68 8.56 9.31 2.74
N ILE A 69 7.99 9.24 1.54
CA ILE A 69 7.16 10.29 0.95
C ILE A 69 5.85 9.63 0.53
N LEU A 70 4.73 10.22 0.90
CA LEU A 70 3.41 9.73 0.51
C LEU A 70 3.00 10.39 -0.80
N ILE A 71 2.66 9.57 -1.79
CA ILE A 71 2.23 10.04 -3.11
C ILE A 71 0.78 9.65 -3.33
N SER A 72 -0.09 10.64 -3.50
CA SER A 72 -1.47 10.43 -3.97
C SER A 72 -1.49 10.58 -5.49
N ASN A 73 -2.28 9.70 -6.12
CA ASN A 73 -2.53 9.73 -7.56
C ASN A 73 -4.02 10.01 -7.78
N ASN A 74 -4.32 11.08 -8.51
CA ASN A 74 -5.66 11.47 -8.90
C ASN A 74 -5.76 11.38 -10.42
N GLY A 75 -6.77 10.67 -10.92
CA GLY A 75 -6.92 10.36 -12.34
C GLY A 75 -6.20 9.08 -12.76
N ASN A 76 -6.67 8.49 -13.85
CA ASN A 76 -6.16 7.24 -14.39
C ASN A 76 -6.56 7.04 -15.86
N CYS A 77 -5.57 6.93 -16.75
CA CYS A 77 -5.81 6.70 -18.18
C CYS A 77 -6.25 5.26 -18.52
N LEU A 78 -6.22 4.34 -17.55
CA LEU A 78 -6.61 2.94 -17.71
C LEU A 78 -7.79 2.63 -16.77
N ARG A 79 -9.00 2.93 -17.22
CA ARG A 79 -10.21 2.67 -16.45
C ARG A 79 -10.52 1.17 -16.43
N ILE A 80 -10.88 0.67 -15.25
CA ILE A 80 -11.28 -0.72 -15.08
C ILE A 80 -12.48 -1.02 -15.95
N ASN A 81 -12.37 -2.06 -16.79
CA ASN A 81 -13.47 -2.53 -17.60
C ASN A 81 -14.59 -3.10 -16.72
N PRO A 82 -15.82 -2.55 -16.75
CA PRO A 82 -16.90 -3.00 -15.88
C PRO A 82 -17.41 -4.41 -16.24
N GLU A 83 -17.27 -4.83 -17.51
CA GLU A 83 -17.68 -6.15 -17.98
C GLU A 83 -16.65 -7.22 -17.61
N ASN A 84 -15.37 -6.85 -17.61
CA ASN A 84 -14.25 -7.75 -17.31
C ASN A 84 -13.30 -7.17 -16.25
N PRO A 85 -13.79 -6.92 -15.01
CA PRO A 85 -13.04 -6.13 -14.02
C PRO A 85 -11.75 -6.82 -13.57
N ASN A 86 -11.63 -8.14 -13.70
CA ASN A 86 -10.45 -8.89 -13.29
C ASN A 86 -9.41 -9.04 -14.42
N ASP A 87 -9.73 -8.61 -15.64
CA ASP A 87 -8.81 -8.67 -16.78
C ASP A 87 -8.22 -7.28 -17.06
N MET A 88 -6.96 -7.09 -16.68
CA MET A 88 -6.28 -5.80 -16.86
C MET A 88 -5.94 -5.51 -18.32
N LEU A 89 -5.89 -6.53 -19.19
CA LEU A 89 -5.67 -6.32 -20.63
C LEU A 89 -6.89 -5.73 -21.33
N MET A 90 -8.05 -5.85 -20.68
CA MET A 90 -9.33 -5.35 -21.17
C MET A 90 -9.66 -3.94 -20.65
N ASP A 91 -8.78 -3.34 -19.83
CA ASP A 91 -8.98 -1.98 -19.32
C ASP A 91 -9.17 -0.98 -20.45
N VAL A 92 -10.07 -0.02 -20.23
CA VAL A 92 -10.47 0.96 -21.24
C VAL A 92 -9.53 2.16 -21.15
N VAL A 93 -8.95 2.53 -22.29
CA VAL A 93 -8.16 3.76 -22.40
C VAL A 93 -9.09 4.95 -22.38
N GLU A 94 -8.81 5.90 -21.50
CA GLU A 94 -9.60 7.12 -21.32
C GLU A 94 -8.67 8.34 -21.22
N GLU A 95 -9.09 9.46 -21.82
CA GLU A 95 -8.41 10.74 -21.61
C GLU A 95 -8.74 11.23 -20.21
N ASP A 96 -7.72 11.40 -19.37
CA ASP A 96 -7.89 11.87 -17.99
C ASP A 96 -6.71 12.77 -17.60
N LYS A 97 -6.95 13.64 -16.63
CA LYS A 97 -5.95 14.53 -16.04
C LYS A 97 -5.35 13.83 -14.84
N VAL A 98 -4.11 13.38 -14.98
CA VAL A 98 -3.36 12.74 -13.90
C VAL A 98 -2.63 13.79 -13.06
N LEU A 99 -2.96 13.88 -11.77
CA LEU A 99 -2.28 14.73 -10.80
C LEU A 99 -1.59 13.84 -9.76
N LEU A 100 -0.27 14.02 -9.63
CA LEU A 100 0.55 13.38 -8.61
C LEU A 100 0.91 14.41 -7.55
N THR A 101 0.53 14.14 -6.30
CA THR A 101 0.85 15.02 -5.17
C THR A 101 1.76 14.28 -4.21
N ALA A 102 2.81 14.94 -3.74
CA ALA A 102 3.76 14.41 -2.77
C ALA A 102 3.59 15.11 -1.42
N SER A 103 3.62 14.34 -0.33
CA SER A 103 3.73 14.88 1.02
C SER A 103 5.12 15.47 1.28
N GLU A 104 5.29 16.10 2.44
CA GLU A 104 6.62 16.32 3.01
C GLU A 104 7.35 14.98 3.24
N VAL A 105 8.68 15.05 3.40
CA VAL A 105 9.49 13.88 3.77
C VAL A 105 9.21 13.52 5.22
N ILE A 106 8.76 12.29 5.46
CA ILE A 106 8.39 11.79 6.78
C ILE A 106 9.50 10.87 7.30
N ASP A 107 9.89 11.04 8.56
CA ASP A 107 10.73 10.07 9.26
C ASP A 107 9.90 8.83 9.65
N CYS A 108 10.29 7.67 9.14
CA CYS A 108 9.53 6.44 9.33
C CYS A 108 9.47 6.01 10.80
N LYS A 109 10.58 6.16 11.54
CA LYS A 109 10.68 5.73 12.93
C LYS A 109 9.84 6.64 13.82
N GLU A 110 9.94 7.95 13.65
CA GLU A 110 9.14 8.92 14.39
C GLU A 110 7.65 8.75 14.08
N PHE A 111 7.27 8.63 12.81
CA PHE A 111 5.89 8.40 12.40
C PHE A 111 5.32 7.15 13.06
N ARG A 112 6.02 6.01 12.92
CA ARG A 112 5.60 4.74 13.48
C ARG A 112 5.45 4.80 14.99
N ASN A 113 6.44 5.36 15.69
CA ASN A 113 6.40 5.48 17.15
C ASN A 113 5.25 6.39 17.61
N LYS A 114 5.00 7.50 16.89
CA LYS A 114 3.88 8.39 17.19
C LYS A 114 2.54 7.66 17.12
N VAL A 115 2.30 6.89 16.05
CA VAL A 115 1.06 6.10 15.93
C VAL A 115 0.96 5.09 17.06
N LEU A 116 2.02 4.31 17.30
CA LEU A 116 2.03 3.27 18.34
C LEU A 116 1.83 3.83 19.74
N SER A 117 2.40 5.00 20.05
CA SER A 117 2.25 5.65 21.37
C SER A 117 0.85 6.15 21.66
N ALA A 118 0.03 6.35 20.61
CA ALA A 118 -1.36 6.77 20.73
C ALA A 118 -2.34 5.59 20.87
N LEU A 119 -1.86 4.34 20.72
CA LEU A 119 -2.69 3.14 20.85
C LEU A 119 -2.71 2.63 22.29
N PRO A 120 -3.81 1.97 22.70
CA PRO A 120 -3.82 1.16 23.92
C PRO A 120 -2.70 0.11 23.89
N SER A 121 -2.12 -0.19 25.06
CA SER A 121 -1.03 -1.16 25.17
C SER A 121 -1.41 -2.58 24.76
N ASP A 122 -2.71 -2.88 24.76
CA ASP A 122 -3.33 -4.17 24.42
C ASP A 122 -4.00 -4.18 23.04
N ASP A 123 -3.70 -3.22 22.16
CA ASP A 123 -4.26 -3.20 20.80
C ASP A 123 -3.94 -4.53 20.06
N PRO A 124 -4.95 -5.18 19.47
CA PRO A 124 -4.78 -6.50 18.85
C PRO A 124 -4.00 -6.46 17.53
N ASP A 125 -3.92 -5.32 16.83
CA ASP A 125 -3.14 -5.20 15.59
C ASP A 125 -2.52 -3.80 15.39
N PRO A 126 -1.50 -3.44 16.20
CA PRO A 126 -0.84 -2.14 16.13
C PRO A 126 -0.12 -1.90 14.78
N LYS A 127 0.25 -2.98 14.08
CA LYS A 127 0.85 -2.89 12.73
C LYS A 127 -0.19 -2.41 11.73
N GLN A 128 -1.38 -3.02 11.74
CA GLN A 128 -2.47 -2.58 10.90
C GLN A 128 -2.83 -1.12 11.18
N LYS A 129 -2.90 -0.70 12.45
CA LYS A 129 -3.18 0.70 12.82
C LYS A 129 -2.16 1.69 12.25
N THR A 130 -0.88 1.31 12.21
CA THR A 130 0.17 2.12 11.59
C THR A 130 -0.09 2.32 10.09
N ILE A 131 -0.48 1.26 9.40
CA ILE A 131 -0.78 1.32 7.95
C ILE A 131 -2.11 2.03 7.67
N ASP A 132 -3.13 1.83 8.50
CA ASP A 132 -4.39 2.55 8.40
C ASP A 132 -4.16 4.07 8.49
N LYS A 133 -3.22 4.53 9.33
CA LYS A 133 -2.87 5.95 9.41
C LYS A 133 -2.19 6.47 8.14
N ILE A 134 -1.36 5.66 7.48
CA ILE A 134 -0.80 6.02 6.16
C ILE A 134 -1.91 6.16 5.13
N MET A 135 -2.84 5.20 5.09
CA MET A 135 -3.98 5.23 4.17
C MET A 135 -4.88 6.43 4.42
N GLU A 136 -5.10 6.81 5.68
CA GLU A 136 -5.85 8.01 6.05
C GLU A 136 -5.20 9.30 5.51
N ILE A 137 -3.87 9.42 5.62
CA ILE A 137 -3.15 10.60 5.12
C ILE A 137 -3.22 10.66 3.58
N LEU A 138 -3.00 9.52 2.91
CA LEU A 138 -3.13 9.41 1.46
C LEU A 138 -4.55 9.78 1.00
N GLU A 139 -5.56 9.39 1.76
CA GLU A 139 -6.96 9.69 1.48
C GLU A 139 -7.27 11.17 1.61
N ILE A 140 -6.83 11.80 2.69
CA ILE A 140 -6.97 13.25 2.89
C ILE A 140 -6.30 13.99 1.73
N GLN A 141 -5.06 13.62 1.41
CA GLN A 141 -4.31 14.24 0.31
C GLN A 141 -5.03 14.07 -1.03
N HIS A 142 -5.50 12.86 -1.34
CA HIS A 142 -6.26 12.58 -2.56
C HIS A 142 -7.55 13.41 -2.65
N ASN A 143 -8.33 13.48 -1.57
CA ASN A 143 -9.61 14.18 -1.54
C ASN A 143 -9.45 15.71 -1.67
N GLU A 144 -8.37 16.30 -1.16
CA GLU A 144 -8.10 17.73 -1.38
C GLU A 144 -7.76 18.04 -2.85
N VAL A 145 -7.01 17.16 -3.50
CA VAL A 145 -6.63 17.33 -4.91
C VAL A 145 -7.83 17.08 -5.83
N GLU A 146 -8.71 16.14 -5.48
CA GLU A 146 -9.89 15.83 -6.29
C GLU A 146 -10.86 17.02 -6.41
N LYS A 147 -10.88 17.93 -5.42
CA LYS A 147 -11.69 19.17 -5.48
C LYS A 147 -11.27 20.13 -6.58
N ILE A 148 -10.02 20.04 -7.05
CA ILE A 148 -9.43 20.95 -8.04
C ILE A 148 -9.03 20.25 -9.35
N ARG A 149 -9.24 18.93 -9.44
CA ARG A 149 -8.93 18.16 -10.65
C ARG A 149 -9.94 18.47 -11.73
#